data_AF-A0A9N9NGE5-F1
#
_entry.id   AF-A0A9N9NGE5-F1
#
_cell.length_a   1.000
_cell.length_b   1.000
_cell.length_c   1.000
_cell.angle_alpha   90.00
_cell.angle_beta   90.00
_cell.angle_gamma   90.00
#
_symmetry.space_group_name_H-M   'P 1'
#
loop_
_entity.id
_entity.type
_entity.pdbx_description
1 polymer ?
#
loop_
_entity_poly.entity_id
_entity_poly.type
_entity_poly.pdbx_seq_one_letter_code
_entity_poly.pdbx_strand_id
1 'polypeptide(L)'
;YFKFYLGDVPESKKPKLPPGVTYEKAITDYLREMVVDCGGGTVDLTIRRLLSDDRIAETTERTGDFCGGTYVDDEFLKVLEDKVGRSAMRMLKEKHYDQFKDIELDIEKKCPALKQYITGPERDKLEEEEWIIDLDFDTVKSLFDPVIARILRLIGDQLSKCSDCSVLFLVGGFGESKYLQYRIKERFENQVMVATRKGTEVDVNEEFSDSMVPIYPDQTSILFQFFYTTNYSATYCDEPGMKKLGSFEVDGLPTEQSGLDRSVLITLRFASMENTVATAKSEHSGEVY
;
A
#
# COMPACT_ATOMS: atom_id res chain seq x y z
N TYR A 1 1.78 0.02 20.45
CA TYR A 1 1.77 -0.90 21.61
C TYR A 1 0.57 -1.81 21.45
N PHE A 2 0.75 -2.98 20.81
CA PHE A 2 -0.34 -3.93 20.60
C PHE A 2 -0.17 -5.11 21.56
N LYS A 3 -1.19 -5.28 22.42
CA LYS A 3 -1.53 -6.56 23.04
C LYS A 3 -2.22 -7.39 21.97
N PHE A 4 -1.83 -8.64 21.82
CA PHE A 4 -2.43 -9.54 20.84
C PHE A 4 -3.85 -9.94 21.25
N TYR A 5 -4.75 -9.87 20.29
CA TYR A 5 -6.17 -10.12 20.45
C TYR A 5 -6.49 -11.58 20.13
N LEU A 6 -6.50 -12.43 21.16
CA LEU A 6 -7.18 -13.73 21.13
C LEU A 6 -8.24 -13.85 22.25
N GLY A 7 -8.62 -12.72 22.83
CA GLY A 7 -9.51 -12.67 24.01
C GLY A 7 -10.91 -13.20 23.76
N ASP A 8 -11.51 -12.87 22.60
CA ASP A 8 -12.97 -13.02 22.43
C ASP A 8 -13.42 -14.07 21.40
N VAL A 9 -12.48 -14.82 20.80
CA VAL A 9 -12.83 -15.98 19.95
C VAL A 9 -13.33 -17.12 20.84
N PRO A 10 -14.52 -17.72 20.59
CA PRO A 10 -14.97 -18.89 21.33
C PRO A 10 -13.92 -20.00 21.29
N GLU A 11 -13.64 -20.63 22.44
CA GLU A 11 -12.55 -21.61 22.55
C GLU A 11 -12.65 -22.76 21.54
N SER A 12 -13.87 -23.06 21.08
CA SER A 12 -14.15 -24.05 20.03
C SER A 12 -13.67 -23.65 18.63
N LYS A 13 -13.39 -22.37 18.39
CA LYS A 13 -12.94 -21.82 17.10
C LYS A 13 -11.47 -21.44 17.09
N LYS A 14 -10.77 -21.48 18.23
CA LYS A 14 -9.33 -21.22 18.25
C LYS A 14 -8.56 -22.43 17.68
N PRO A 15 -7.50 -22.21 16.89
CA PRO A 15 -6.73 -23.30 16.30
C PRO A 15 -6.04 -24.14 17.37
N LYS A 16 -6.14 -25.47 17.30
CA LYS A 16 -5.52 -26.36 18.31
C LYS A 16 -4.00 -26.19 18.30
N LEU A 17 -3.44 -25.82 19.46
CA LEU A 17 -1.99 -25.71 19.65
C LEU A 17 -1.41 -27.02 20.19
N PRO A 18 -0.09 -27.28 19.99
CA PRO A 18 0.59 -28.41 20.60
C PRO A 18 0.48 -28.41 22.13
N PRO A 19 0.56 -29.59 22.79
CA PRO A 19 0.51 -29.67 24.25
C PRO A 19 1.57 -28.77 24.91
N GLY A 20 1.13 -27.87 25.80
CA GLY A 20 2.02 -26.96 26.53
C GLY A 20 2.37 -25.64 25.81
N VAL A 21 1.77 -25.35 24.65
CA VAL A 21 1.88 -24.05 23.96
C VAL A 21 0.57 -23.28 24.15
N THR A 22 0.65 -22.09 24.79
CA THR A 22 -0.49 -21.16 24.86
C THR A 22 -0.51 -20.26 23.63
N TYR A 23 -1.66 -19.61 23.38
CA TYR A 23 -1.78 -18.65 22.30
C TYR A 23 -0.86 -17.45 22.47
N GLU A 24 -0.72 -16.93 23.69
CA GLU A 24 0.23 -15.86 24.01
C GLU A 24 1.66 -16.30 23.68
N LYS A 25 2.03 -17.53 24.05
CA LYS A 25 3.33 -18.09 23.74
C LYS A 25 3.55 -18.27 22.23
N ALA A 26 2.55 -18.76 21.50
CA ALA A 26 2.64 -18.90 20.05
C ALA A 26 2.82 -17.54 19.37
N ILE A 27 2.10 -16.53 19.85
CA ILE A 27 2.22 -15.14 19.40
C ILE A 27 3.62 -14.59 19.64
N THR A 28 4.14 -14.71 20.85
CA THR A 28 5.44 -14.11 21.22
C THR A 28 6.62 -14.86 20.60
N ASP A 29 6.46 -16.17 20.38
CA ASP A 29 7.51 -17.01 19.83
C ASP A 29 7.55 -16.96 18.28
N TYR A 30 6.39 -16.77 17.62
CA TYR A 30 6.28 -16.88 16.16
C TYR A 30 5.95 -15.57 15.43
N LEU A 31 5.25 -14.60 16.03
CA LEU A 31 4.92 -13.36 15.30
C LEU A 31 6.06 -12.34 15.37
N ARG A 32 6.56 -12.00 14.18
CA ARG A 32 7.54 -10.93 13.98
C ARG A 32 6.97 -9.92 12.98
N GLU A 33 7.07 -8.64 13.34
CA GLU A 33 6.61 -7.54 12.51
C GLU A 33 7.80 -6.74 12.00
N MET A 34 7.80 -6.39 10.71
CA MET A 34 8.67 -5.39 10.16
C MET A 34 7.93 -4.07 10.07
N VAL A 35 8.51 -3.00 10.58
CA VAL A 35 8.04 -1.63 10.33
C VAL A 35 8.99 -1.01 9.32
N VAL A 36 8.43 -0.52 8.22
CA VAL A 36 9.12 0.21 7.16
C VAL A 36 8.62 1.66 7.20
N ASP A 37 9.41 2.54 7.80
CA ASP A 37 9.13 3.97 7.85
C ASP A 37 9.68 4.65 6.61
N CYS A 38 8.81 4.84 5.61
CA CYS A 38 9.10 5.50 4.35
C CYS A 38 8.83 6.99 4.47
N GLY A 39 9.81 7.72 5.01
CA GLY A 39 9.81 9.17 5.06
C GLY A 39 10.14 9.84 3.72
N GLY A 40 10.32 11.16 3.76
CA GLY A 40 10.77 11.95 2.61
C GLY A 40 12.24 11.70 2.30
N GLY A 41 13.12 11.96 3.28
CA GLY A 41 14.57 11.89 3.09
C GLY A 41 15.24 10.62 3.61
N THR A 42 14.54 9.82 4.39
CA THR A 42 15.06 8.60 5.00
C THR A 42 14.01 7.51 4.94
N VAL A 43 14.48 6.28 4.71
CA VAL A 43 13.69 5.07 4.94
C VAL A 43 14.36 4.25 6.03
N ASP A 44 13.63 3.94 7.10
CA ASP A 44 14.11 3.19 8.25
C ASP A 44 13.30 1.91 8.46
N LEU A 45 13.99 0.79 8.65
CA LEU A 45 13.41 -0.53 8.84
C LEU A 45 13.76 -1.06 10.23
N THR A 46 12.76 -1.65 10.90
CA THR A 46 12.97 -2.34 12.17
C THR A 46 12.11 -3.60 12.20
N ILE A 47 12.72 -4.75 12.52
CA ILE A 47 11.97 -5.97 12.84
C ILE A 47 11.81 -6.06 14.34
N ARG A 48 10.57 -6.28 14.78
CA ARG A 48 10.16 -6.30 16.18
C ARG A 48 9.43 -7.61 16.48
N ARG A 49 9.51 -8.05 17.73
CA ARG A 49 8.70 -9.15 18.26
C ARG A 49 8.10 -8.76 19.60
N LEU A 50 6.93 -9.33 19.90
CA LEU A 50 6.34 -9.19 21.22
C LEU A 50 6.97 -10.20 22.19
N LEU A 51 7.30 -9.76 23.39
CA LEU A 51 7.74 -10.61 24.48
C LEU A 51 6.57 -11.02 25.38
N SER A 52 6.75 -12.09 26.15
CA SER A 52 5.76 -12.62 27.09
C SER A 52 5.32 -11.67 28.21
N ASP A 53 6.00 -10.53 28.38
CA ASP A 53 5.70 -9.49 29.37
C ASP A 53 5.17 -8.20 28.73
N ASP A 54 4.55 -8.32 27.54
CA ASP A 54 3.97 -7.23 26.76
C ASP A 54 4.98 -6.17 26.26
N ARG A 55 6.29 -6.42 26.41
CA ARG A 55 7.33 -5.54 25.86
C ARG A 55 7.62 -5.88 24.40
N ILE A 56 8.04 -4.86 23.65
CA ILE A 56 8.51 -5.03 22.27
C ILE A 56 10.04 -5.13 22.29
N ALA A 57 10.58 -6.14 21.63
CA ALA A 57 12.01 -6.30 21.42
C ALA A 57 12.35 -6.16 19.93
N GLU A 58 13.44 -5.48 19.62
CA GLU A 58 14.00 -5.47 18.26
C GLU A 58 14.73 -6.80 18.00
N THR A 59 14.41 -7.44 16.88
CA THR A 59 14.94 -8.76 16.50
C THR A 59 16.19 -8.62 15.64
N THR A 60 16.26 -7.57 14.83
CA THR A 60 17.40 -7.25 13.97
C THR A 60 17.90 -5.84 14.24
N GLU A 61 19.17 -5.59 13.92
CA GLU A 61 19.71 -4.24 13.90
C GLU A 61 18.92 -3.38 12.91
N ARG A 62 18.58 -2.16 13.31
CA ARG A 62 17.89 -1.19 12.45
C ARG A 62 18.72 -0.96 11.19
N THR A 63 18.06 -0.94 10.05
CA THR A 63 18.68 -0.59 8.78
C THR A 63 17.91 0.53 8.15
N GLY A 64 18.62 1.47 7.54
CA GLY A 64 17.98 2.51 6.76
C GLY A 64 18.85 2.91 5.58
N ASP A 65 18.27 3.71 4.71
CA ASP A 65 18.97 4.33 3.59
C ASP A 65 18.45 5.76 3.41
N PHE A 66 19.28 6.59 2.80
CA PHE A 66 18.92 7.94 2.39
C PHE A 66 18.14 7.86 1.07
N CYS A 67 16.90 7.39 1.15
CA CYS A 67 15.93 7.33 0.06
C CYS A 67 14.54 7.72 0.59
N GLY A 68 13.56 7.89 -0.30
CA GLY A 68 12.20 8.28 0.07
C GLY A 68 11.62 9.30 -0.90
N GLY A 69 10.53 9.95 -0.51
CA GLY A 69 9.80 10.88 -1.38
C GLY A 69 10.67 12.02 -1.95
N THR A 70 11.59 12.59 -1.19
CA THR A 70 12.42 13.71 -1.68
C THR A 70 13.40 13.28 -2.76
N TYR A 71 13.75 12.00 -2.83
CA TYR A 71 14.60 11.49 -3.91
C TYR A 71 13.81 11.31 -5.21
N VAL A 72 12.48 11.15 -5.13
CA VAL A 72 11.61 11.22 -6.31
C VAL A 72 11.58 12.66 -6.81
N ASP A 73 11.51 13.64 -5.90
CA ASP A 73 11.60 15.06 -6.26
C ASP A 73 12.95 15.37 -6.95
N ASP A 74 14.06 14.78 -6.49
CA ASP A 74 15.37 14.92 -7.14
C ASP A 74 15.39 14.36 -8.57
N GLU A 75 14.79 13.19 -8.81
CA GLU A 75 14.67 12.64 -10.17
C GLU A 75 13.77 13.52 -11.06
N PHE A 76 12.68 14.04 -10.50
CA PHE A 76 11.81 14.98 -11.20
C PHE A 76 12.54 16.24 -11.62
N LEU A 77 13.37 16.81 -10.74
CA LEU A 77 14.19 17.97 -11.07
C LEU A 77 15.18 17.69 -12.22
N LYS A 78 15.69 16.46 -12.37
CA LYS A 78 16.54 16.10 -13.51
C LYS A 78 15.75 16.07 -14.82
N VAL A 79 14.57 15.44 -14.80
CA VAL A 79 13.68 15.42 -15.99
C VAL A 79 13.29 16.84 -16.40
N LEU A 80 12.96 17.69 -15.43
CA LEU A 80 12.63 19.07 -15.72
C LEU A 80 13.83 19.84 -16.28
N GLU A 81 15.03 19.61 -15.74
CA GLU A 81 16.27 20.21 -16.24
C GLU A 81 16.54 19.87 -17.71
N ASP A 82 16.24 18.64 -18.13
CA ASP A 82 16.35 18.21 -19.53
C ASP A 82 15.30 18.89 -20.43
N LYS A 83 14.12 19.21 -19.91
CA LYS A 83 13.04 19.87 -20.67
C LYS A 83 13.24 21.37 -20.81
N VAL A 84 13.72 22.04 -19.76
CA VAL A 84 13.81 23.52 -19.70
C VAL A 84 15.23 24.05 -19.88
N GLY A 85 16.23 23.16 -19.85
CA GLY A 85 17.64 23.48 -19.97
C GLY A 85 18.34 23.74 -18.63
N ARG A 86 19.58 23.24 -18.52
CA ARG A 86 20.43 23.34 -17.32
C ARG A 86 20.62 24.76 -16.79
N SER A 87 20.82 25.70 -17.69
CA SER A 87 21.01 27.11 -17.33
C SER A 87 19.78 27.70 -16.66
N ALA A 88 18.58 27.39 -17.17
CA ALA A 88 17.32 27.86 -16.63
C ALA A 88 17.04 27.24 -15.25
N MET A 89 17.25 25.93 -15.13
CA MET A 89 17.06 25.21 -13.88
C MET A 89 18.00 25.70 -12.77
N ARG A 90 19.27 26.02 -13.09
CA ARG A 90 20.19 26.62 -12.12
C ARG A 90 19.68 27.96 -11.60
N MET A 91 19.21 28.84 -12.49
CA MET A 91 18.68 30.15 -12.10
C MET A 91 17.42 30.04 -11.25
N LEU A 92 16.59 29.03 -11.52
CA LEU A 92 15.40 28.72 -10.72
C LEU A 92 15.77 28.26 -9.31
N LYS A 93 16.69 27.29 -9.19
CA LYS A 93 17.17 26.77 -7.89
C LYS A 93 17.79 27.88 -7.01
N GLU A 94 18.48 28.84 -7.62
CA GLU A 94 19.10 29.96 -6.90
C GLU A 94 18.09 31.01 -6.40
N LYS A 95 16.94 31.16 -7.07
CA LYS A 95 16.06 32.32 -6.86
C LYS A 95 14.64 31.98 -6.39
N HIS A 96 14.13 30.78 -6.66
CA HIS A 96 12.71 30.42 -6.50
C HIS A 96 12.50 28.92 -6.19
N TYR A 97 13.30 28.35 -5.29
CA TYR A 97 13.27 26.91 -4.94
C TYR A 97 11.92 26.41 -4.39
N ASP A 98 11.10 27.31 -3.86
CA ASP A 98 9.84 27.04 -3.15
C ASP A 98 8.62 26.76 -4.04
N GLN A 99 8.76 26.84 -5.37
CA GLN A 99 7.62 26.80 -6.30
C GLN A 99 7.24 25.41 -6.82
N PHE A 100 7.85 24.33 -6.34
CA PHE A 100 7.56 22.96 -6.80
C PHE A 100 6.50 22.27 -5.94
N LYS A 101 5.27 22.24 -6.44
CA LYS A 101 4.22 21.27 -6.09
C LYS A 101 3.31 21.11 -7.31
N ASP A 102 3.34 19.95 -7.97
CA ASP A 102 2.26 19.33 -8.78
C ASP A 102 2.81 18.53 -9.99
N ILE A 103 2.02 17.54 -10.43
CA ILE A 103 2.36 16.53 -11.46
C ILE A 103 2.20 17.07 -12.90
N GLU A 104 1.32 18.05 -13.11
CA GLU A 104 1.20 18.80 -14.36
C GLU A 104 1.83 20.19 -14.18
N LEU A 105 2.95 20.41 -14.88
CA LEU A 105 3.69 21.67 -14.81
C LEU A 105 3.24 22.60 -15.95
N ASP A 106 2.12 23.28 -15.73
CA ASP A 106 1.81 24.49 -16.47
C ASP A 106 2.76 25.59 -15.98
N ILE A 107 3.84 25.85 -16.73
CA ILE A 107 4.87 26.82 -16.32
C ILE A 107 4.26 28.21 -16.19
N GLU A 108 3.27 28.57 -17.01
CA GLU A 108 2.63 29.88 -16.96
C GLU A 108 1.84 30.09 -15.68
N LYS A 109 1.10 29.07 -15.22
CA LYS A 109 0.30 29.15 -13.99
C LYS A 109 1.14 28.93 -12.74
N LYS A 110 2.10 28.00 -12.78
CA LYS A 110 2.82 27.52 -11.59
C LYS A 110 4.13 28.26 -11.33
N CYS A 111 4.88 28.57 -12.38
CA CYS A 111 6.21 29.18 -12.28
C CYS A 111 6.50 30.13 -13.44
N PRO A 112 5.73 31.22 -13.62
CA PRO A 112 5.90 32.13 -14.76
C PRO A 112 7.28 32.79 -14.79
N ALA A 113 7.95 32.88 -13.63
CA ALA A 113 9.31 33.36 -13.51
C ALA A 113 10.33 32.49 -14.29
N LEU A 114 10.06 31.20 -14.51
CA LEU A 114 10.95 30.30 -15.24
C LEU A 114 11.06 30.68 -16.72
N LYS A 115 10.00 31.23 -17.33
CA LYS A 115 9.95 31.63 -18.75
C LYS A 115 11.07 32.59 -19.15
N GLN A 116 11.53 33.43 -18.22
CA GLN A 116 12.57 34.43 -18.49
C GLN A 116 13.98 33.82 -18.61
N TYR A 117 14.17 32.60 -18.09
CA TYR A 117 15.46 31.91 -18.06
C TYR A 117 15.59 30.84 -19.15
N ILE A 118 14.49 30.43 -19.76
CA ILE A 118 14.46 29.46 -20.86
C ILE A 118 14.77 30.18 -22.17
N THR A 119 15.76 29.69 -22.89
CA THR A 119 16.31 30.28 -24.12
C THR A 119 16.68 29.19 -25.11
N GLY A 120 16.68 29.50 -26.41
CA GLY A 120 17.11 28.56 -27.44
C GLY A 120 16.02 27.56 -27.82
N PRO A 121 16.37 26.39 -28.38
CA PRO A 121 15.39 25.44 -28.93
C PRO A 121 14.41 24.91 -27.88
N GLU A 122 14.81 24.84 -26.60
CA GLU A 122 13.92 24.49 -25.49
C GLU A 122 12.79 25.51 -25.32
N ARG A 123 13.10 26.80 -25.54
CA ARG A 123 12.10 27.88 -25.50
C ARG A 123 11.12 27.76 -26.65
N ASP A 124 11.63 27.59 -27.87
CA ASP A 124 10.81 27.52 -29.07
C ASP A 124 9.81 26.35 -28.96
N LYS A 125 10.29 25.20 -28.48
CA LYS A 125 9.45 24.03 -28.23
C LYS A 125 8.37 24.28 -27.17
N LEU A 126 8.73 24.89 -26.03
CA LEU A 126 7.76 25.17 -24.98
C LEU A 126 6.75 26.25 -25.39
N GLU A 127 7.11 27.20 -26.25
CA GLU A 127 6.15 28.16 -26.81
C GLU A 127 5.15 27.46 -27.74
N GLU A 128 5.57 26.46 -28.53
CA GLU A 128 4.69 25.61 -29.33
C GLU A 128 3.76 24.72 -28.47
N GLU A 129 4.26 24.22 -27.35
CA GLU A 129 3.53 23.37 -26.39
C GLU A 129 2.76 24.20 -25.33
N GLU A 130 2.49 25.48 -25.60
CA GLU A 130 1.76 26.40 -24.70
C GLU A 130 2.31 26.43 -23.26
N TRP A 131 3.61 26.20 -23.08
CA TRP A 131 4.32 26.14 -21.80
C TRP A 131 3.87 25.01 -20.87
N ILE A 132 3.22 23.98 -21.41
CA ILE A 132 2.78 22.79 -20.68
C ILE A 132 3.83 21.69 -20.85
N ILE A 133 4.32 21.17 -19.72
CA ILE A 133 5.18 19.98 -19.73
C ILE A 133 4.34 18.76 -19.42
N ASP A 134 4.06 17.99 -20.47
CA ASP A 134 3.45 16.66 -20.33
C ASP A 134 4.51 15.62 -19.95
N LEU A 135 4.19 14.88 -18.88
CA LEU A 135 4.96 13.72 -18.42
C LEU A 135 4.14 12.46 -18.70
N ASP A 136 4.63 11.63 -19.62
CA ASP A 136 4.01 10.34 -19.87
C ASP A 136 4.24 9.37 -18.70
N PHE A 137 3.50 8.27 -18.73
CA PHE A 137 3.55 7.24 -17.69
C PHE A 137 4.96 6.70 -17.48
N ASP A 138 5.71 6.43 -18.55
CA ASP A 138 7.07 5.87 -18.46
C ASP A 138 8.04 6.86 -17.82
N THR A 139 7.89 8.15 -18.13
CA THR A 139 8.65 9.23 -17.51
C THR A 139 8.34 9.30 -16.02
N VAL A 140 7.06 9.39 -15.63
CA VAL A 140 6.66 9.42 -14.21
C VAL A 140 7.17 8.17 -13.49
N LYS A 141 6.98 6.99 -14.07
CA LYS A 141 7.48 5.73 -13.52
C LYS A 141 9.00 5.74 -13.31
N SER A 142 9.76 6.32 -14.24
CA SER A 142 11.21 6.44 -14.14
C SER A 142 11.68 7.31 -12.97
N LEU A 143 10.85 8.24 -12.48
CA LEU A 143 11.14 9.05 -11.29
C LEU A 143 11.13 8.19 -10.02
N PHE A 144 10.17 7.26 -9.93
CA PHE A 144 9.94 6.45 -8.73
C PHE A 144 10.78 5.18 -8.70
N ASP A 145 10.97 4.53 -9.85
CA ASP A 145 11.66 3.25 -9.97
C ASP A 145 13.02 3.16 -9.24
N PRO A 146 13.97 4.10 -9.39
CA PRO A 146 15.27 4.00 -8.73
C PRO A 146 15.16 4.12 -7.21
N VAL A 147 14.21 4.92 -6.71
CA VAL A 147 13.97 5.10 -5.27
C VAL A 147 13.32 3.85 -4.69
N ILE A 148 12.25 3.35 -5.33
CA ILE A 148 11.55 2.14 -4.90
C ILE A 148 12.47 0.93 -4.94
N ALA A 149 13.32 0.79 -5.96
CA ALA A 149 14.28 -0.31 -6.04
C ALA A 149 15.20 -0.38 -4.81
N ARG A 150 15.63 0.77 -4.28
CA ARG A 150 16.42 0.83 -3.04
C ARG A 150 15.61 0.37 -1.83
N ILE A 151 14.35 0.77 -1.71
CA ILE A 151 13.46 0.36 -0.61
C ILE A 151 13.18 -1.15 -0.68
N LEU A 152 12.89 -1.70 -1.86
CA LEU A 152 12.69 -3.14 -2.05
C LEU A 152 13.94 -3.93 -1.66
N ARG A 153 15.14 -3.41 -1.99
CA ARG A 153 16.40 -4.03 -1.57
C ARG A 153 16.52 -4.06 -0.04
N LEU A 154 16.24 -2.96 0.66
CA LEU A 154 16.28 -2.91 2.13
C LEU A 154 15.32 -3.91 2.78
N ILE A 155 14.09 -3.99 2.27
CA ILE A 155 13.09 -4.95 2.75
C ILE A 155 13.58 -6.38 2.53
N GLY A 156 14.06 -6.69 1.33
CA GLY A 156 14.61 -8.00 1.00
C GLY A 156 15.80 -8.39 1.87
N ASP A 157 16.72 -7.46 2.11
CA ASP A 157 17.88 -7.67 2.98
C ASP A 157 17.45 -7.97 4.43
N GLN A 158 16.43 -7.26 4.95
CA GLN A 158 15.90 -7.52 6.28
C GLN A 158 15.14 -8.85 6.38
N LEU A 159 14.32 -9.19 5.39
CA LEU A 159 13.64 -10.48 5.32
C LEU A 159 14.63 -11.65 5.19
N SER A 160 15.76 -11.45 4.51
CA SER A 160 16.81 -12.49 4.43
C SER A 160 17.47 -12.78 5.78
N LYS A 161 17.54 -11.79 6.68
CA LYS A 161 18.07 -11.93 8.04
C LYS A 161 17.03 -12.52 9.00
N CYS A 162 15.75 -12.39 8.69
CA CYS A 162 14.64 -12.80 9.54
C CYS A 162 13.49 -13.37 8.67
N SER A 163 13.66 -14.61 8.20
CA SER A 163 12.74 -15.24 7.25
C SER A 163 11.37 -15.60 7.84
N ASP A 164 11.23 -15.53 9.16
CA ASP A 164 10.00 -15.76 9.92
C ASP A 164 9.23 -14.47 10.23
N CYS A 165 9.54 -13.38 9.53
CA CYS A 165 8.74 -12.15 9.54
C CYS A 165 7.34 -12.42 8.98
N SER A 166 6.31 -12.16 9.79
CA SER A 166 4.92 -12.49 9.46
C SER A 166 4.19 -11.32 8.81
N VAL A 167 4.48 -10.10 9.26
CA VAL A 167 3.75 -8.88 8.86
C VAL A 167 4.73 -7.74 8.56
N LEU A 168 4.47 -6.98 7.52
CA LEU A 168 5.17 -5.76 7.15
C LEU A 168 4.20 -4.59 7.23
N PHE A 169 4.52 -3.60 8.06
CA PHE A 169 3.80 -2.34 8.19
C PHE A 169 4.52 -1.24 7.44
N LEU A 170 3.81 -0.62 6.49
CA LEU A 170 4.29 0.57 5.80
C LEU A 170 3.78 1.83 6.50
N VAL A 171 4.70 2.71 6.90
CA VAL A 171 4.41 3.99 7.55
C VAL A 171 5.25 5.10 6.92
N GLY A 172 5.02 6.36 7.33
CA GLY A 172 5.70 7.53 6.77
C GLY A 172 4.99 8.07 5.52
N GLY A 173 5.22 9.35 5.20
CA GLY A 173 4.49 10.05 4.14
C GLY A 173 4.71 9.46 2.75
N PHE A 174 5.92 8.97 2.44
CA PHE A 174 6.16 8.26 1.18
C PHE A 174 5.54 6.85 1.18
N GLY A 175 5.29 6.29 2.37
CA GLY A 175 4.53 5.05 2.55
C GLY A 175 3.09 5.13 2.03
N GLU A 176 2.54 6.32 1.85
CA GLU A 176 1.21 6.54 1.25
C GLU A 176 1.22 6.37 -0.29
N SER A 177 2.40 6.33 -0.92
CA SER A 177 2.52 6.11 -2.36
C SER A 177 1.92 4.77 -2.78
N LYS A 178 0.84 4.82 -3.58
CA LYS A 178 0.18 3.63 -4.14
C LYS A 178 1.14 2.81 -5.00
N TYR A 179 2.02 3.48 -5.76
CA TYR A 179 3.02 2.79 -6.57
C TYR A 179 4.04 2.03 -5.71
N LEU A 180 4.51 2.62 -4.61
CA LEU A 180 5.38 1.93 -3.64
C LEU A 180 4.69 0.72 -3.03
N GLN A 181 3.44 0.88 -2.57
CA GLN A 181 2.64 -0.20 -1.97
C GLN A 181 2.46 -1.37 -2.95
N TYR A 182 2.09 -1.08 -4.20
CA TYR A 182 1.97 -2.07 -5.26
C TYR A 182 3.27 -2.85 -5.46
N ARG A 183 4.40 -2.15 -5.60
CA ARG A 183 5.72 -2.76 -5.84
C ARG A 183 6.21 -3.61 -4.66
N ILE A 184 5.89 -3.22 -3.42
CA ILE A 184 6.19 -4.04 -2.23
C ILE A 184 5.33 -5.31 -2.23
N LYS A 185 4.02 -5.17 -2.48
CA LYS A 185 3.10 -6.32 -2.54
C LYS A 185 3.52 -7.30 -3.63
N GLU A 186 3.70 -6.83 -4.86
CA GLU A 186 4.18 -7.63 -5.99
C GLU A 186 5.45 -8.43 -5.66
N ARG A 187 6.38 -7.82 -4.92
CA ARG A 187 7.68 -8.43 -4.62
C ARG A 187 7.67 -9.38 -3.43
N PHE A 188 6.79 -9.19 -2.45
CA PHE A 188 6.88 -9.82 -1.14
C PHE A 188 5.59 -10.46 -0.62
N GLU A 189 4.48 -10.44 -1.37
CA GLU A 189 3.19 -11.03 -0.93
C GLU A 189 3.27 -12.50 -0.54
N ASN A 190 4.19 -13.26 -1.15
CA ASN A 190 4.42 -14.67 -0.85
C ASN A 190 5.38 -14.92 0.34
N GLN A 191 5.96 -13.85 0.91
CA GLN A 191 6.93 -13.93 2.02
C GLN A 191 6.39 -13.29 3.30
N VAL A 192 5.63 -12.20 3.19
CA VAL A 192 5.15 -11.41 4.33
C VAL A 192 3.81 -10.76 4.00
N MET A 193 2.91 -10.69 4.98
CA MET A 193 1.66 -9.95 4.83
C MET A 193 1.93 -8.44 4.86
N VAL A 194 1.59 -7.71 3.80
CA VAL A 194 1.76 -6.25 3.71
C VAL A 194 0.51 -5.54 4.24
N ALA A 195 0.66 -4.73 5.28
CA ALA A 195 -0.43 -3.99 5.93
C ALA A 195 -0.19 -2.46 5.89
N THR A 196 -1.27 -1.68 5.66
CA THR A 196 -1.29 -0.21 5.62
C THR A 196 -2.20 0.37 6.72
N ARG A 197 -2.14 1.70 6.96
CA ARG A 197 -2.94 2.38 8.00
C ARG A 197 -4.31 2.89 7.49
N LYS A 198 -5.25 3.02 8.42
CA LYS A 198 -6.51 3.78 8.25
C LYS A 198 -6.24 5.26 7.94
N GLY A 199 -7.00 5.84 7.01
CA GLY A 199 -6.84 7.23 6.52
C GLY A 199 -6.41 7.33 5.06
N THR A 200 -6.29 6.20 4.36
CA THR A 200 -5.97 6.14 2.92
C THR A 200 -7.07 6.84 2.11
N GLU A 201 -6.71 7.87 1.34
CA GLU A 201 -7.60 8.46 0.33
C GLU A 201 -7.86 7.43 -0.78
N VAL A 202 -9.13 7.34 -1.18
CA VAL A 202 -9.65 6.36 -2.13
C VAL A 202 -10.28 7.13 -3.29
N ASP A 203 -9.84 6.84 -4.51
CA ASP A 203 -10.39 7.49 -5.70
C ASP A 203 -11.83 7.03 -5.94
N VAL A 204 -12.66 7.91 -6.51
CA VAL A 204 -14.00 7.54 -6.95
C VAL A 204 -13.87 6.42 -7.98
N ASN A 205 -14.55 5.30 -7.72
CA ASN A 205 -14.49 4.07 -8.50
C ASN A 205 -13.22 3.22 -8.33
N GLU A 206 -12.36 3.49 -7.34
CA GLU A 206 -11.28 2.56 -6.97
C GLU A 206 -11.88 1.23 -6.50
N GLU A 207 -11.34 0.13 -7.02
CA GLU A 207 -11.82 -1.23 -6.77
C GLU A 207 -10.94 -1.92 -5.73
N PHE A 208 -11.57 -2.40 -4.66
CA PHE A 208 -10.94 -3.22 -3.63
C PHE A 208 -11.47 -4.62 -3.77
N SER A 209 -10.60 -5.56 -4.12
CA SER A 209 -11.00 -6.94 -4.33
C SER A 209 -10.35 -7.87 -3.33
N ASP A 210 -11.12 -8.88 -2.91
CA ASP A 210 -10.63 -10.00 -2.12
C ASP A 210 -11.33 -11.28 -2.59
N SER A 211 -10.71 -12.43 -2.37
CA SER A 211 -11.22 -13.73 -2.83
C SER A 211 -11.57 -14.62 -1.64
N MET A 212 -12.75 -15.25 -1.71
CA MET A 212 -13.16 -16.27 -0.75
C MET A 212 -13.42 -17.60 -1.43
N VAL A 213 -12.96 -18.67 -0.79
CA VAL A 213 -13.30 -20.05 -1.18
C VAL A 213 -14.37 -20.61 -0.23
N PRO A 214 -15.22 -21.54 -0.69
CA PRO A 214 -16.15 -22.24 0.17
C PRO A 214 -15.42 -22.97 1.29
N ILE A 215 -16.05 -23.07 2.45
CA ILE A 215 -15.49 -23.74 3.63
C ILE A 215 -15.70 -25.25 3.54
N TYR A 216 -16.82 -25.65 2.94
CA TYR A 216 -17.18 -27.05 2.73
C TYR A 216 -17.28 -27.39 1.24
N PRO A 217 -16.92 -28.62 0.83
CA PRO A 217 -17.03 -29.06 -0.56
C PRO A 217 -18.43 -28.90 -1.15
N ASP A 218 -19.48 -29.12 -0.35
CA ASP A 218 -20.90 -29.06 -0.71
C ASP A 218 -21.55 -27.68 -0.46
N GLN A 219 -20.77 -26.67 -0.06
CA GLN A 219 -21.30 -25.34 0.21
C GLN A 219 -21.76 -24.65 -1.09
N THR A 220 -23.05 -24.31 -1.15
CA THR A 220 -23.72 -23.66 -2.30
C THR A 220 -23.78 -22.14 -2.20
N SER A 221 -23.46 -21.54 -1.05
CA SER A 221 -23.48 -20.10 -0.88
C SER A 221 -22.28 -19.55 -0.09
N ILE A 222 -21.89 -18.31 -0.37
CA ILE A 222 -20.87 -17.58 0.38
C ILE A 222 -21.47 -16.24 0.82
N LEU A 223 -21.48 -15.99 2.12
CA LEU A 223 -21.94 -14.75 2.71
C LEU A 223 -20.77 -13.80 2.96
N PHE A 224 -20.68 -12.72 2.20
CA PHE A 224 -19.81 -11.60 2.47
C PHE A 224 -20.48 -10.66 3.47
N GLN A 225 -19.75 -10.25 4.51
CA GLN A 225 -20.24 -9.31 5.50
C GLN A 225 -19.28 -8.12 5.59
N PHE A 226 -19.83 -6.92 5.43
CA PHE A 226 -19.06 -5.69 5.43
C PHE A 226 -19.26 -4.96 6.75
N PHE A 227 -18.16 -4.52 7.35
CA PHE A 227 -18.16 -3.82 8.63
C PHE A 227 -17.33 -2.54 8.54
N TYR A 228 -17.68 -1.53 9.33
CA TYR A 228 -16.96 -0.26 9.41
C TYR A 228 -16.84 0.18 10.87
N THR A 229 -15.83 1.00 11.15
CA THR A 229 -15.57 1.52 12.49
C THR A 229 -14.84 2.85 12.44
N THR A 230 -15.09 3.69 13.44
CA THR A 230 -14.34 4.93 13.65
C THR A 230 -13.04 4.69 14.42
N ASN A 231 -12.82 3.49 14.97
CA ASN A 231 -11.59 3.09 15.65
C ASN A 231 -10.41 2.90 14.66
N TYR A 232 -9.21 3.38 14.99
CA TYR A 232 -8.03 3.39 14.12
C TYR A 232 -7.21 2.10 14.13
N SER A 233 -7.47 1.21 15.08
CA SER A 233 -6.72 -0.03 15.28
C SER A 233 -7.61 -1.28 15.18
N ALA A 234 -8.78 -1.14 14.54
CA ALA A 234 -9.74 -2.22 14.49
C ALA A 234 -9.37 -3.27 13.44
N THR A 235 -9.47 -4.52 13.85
CA THR A 235 -8.96 -5.70 13.14
C THR A 235 -10.08 -6.73 12.91
N TYR A 236 -11.06 -6.82 13.82
CA TYR A 236 -12.14 -7.81 13.76
C TYR A 236 -13.54 -7.18 13.66
N CYS A 237 -14.47 -7.92 13.04
CA CYS A 237 -15.83 -7.46 12.76
C CYS A 237 -16.74 -7.34 14.00
N ASP A 238 -16.27 -7.81 15.15
CA ASP A 238 -16.99 -7.85 16.44
C ASP A 238 -16.43 -6.87 17.50
N GLU A 239 -15.47 -6.01 17.12
CA GLU A 239 -14.85 -5.07 18.05
C GLU A 239 -15.79 -3.96 18.55
N PRO A 240 -15.57 -3.42 19.77
CA PRO A 240 -16.31 -2.26 20.27
C PRO A 240 -16.21 -1.06 19.32
N GLY A 241 -17.37 -0.60 18.82
CA GLY A 241 -17.46 0.49 17.84
C GLY A 241 -17.49 0.02 16.38
N MET A 242 -17.30 -1.28 16.12
CA MET A 242 -17.54 -1.90 14.82
C MET A 242 -19.04 -1.98 14.55
N LYS A 243 -19.43 -1.61 13.33
CA LYS A 243 -20.81 -1.57 12.86
C LYS A 243 -20.90 -2.33 11.55
N LYS A 244 -21.91 -3.20 11.42
CA LYS A 244 -22.21 -3.86 10.15
C LYS A 244 -22.66 -2.79 9.14
N LEU A 245 -21.94 -2.67 8.03
CA LEU A 245 -22.30 -1.85 6.89
C LEU A 245 -23.40 -2.54 6.06
N GLY A 246 -23.22 -3.84 5.82
CA GLY A 246 -24.11 -4.63 4.98
C GLY A 246 -23.65 -6.08 4.86
N SER A 247 -24.35 -6.86 4.04
CA SER A 247 -23.93 -8.20 3.65
C SER A 247 -24.40 -8.51 2.25
N PHE A 248 -23.65 -9.38 1.56
CA PHE A 248 -23.90 -9.79 0.20
C PHE A 248 -23.73 -11.31 0.13
N GLU A 249 -24.78 -12.02 -0.26
CA GLU A 249 -24.77 -13.48 -0.35
C GLU A 249 -24.67 -13.88 -1.82
N VAL A 250 -23.67 -14.69 -2.13
CA VAL A 250 -23.52 -15.35 -3.42
C VAL A 250 -24.13 -16.74 -3.29
N ASP A 251 -25.26 -16.96 -3.94
CA ASP A 251 -25.98 -18.23 -3.96
C ASP A 251 -25.76 -18.99 -5.26
N GLY A 252 -26.04 -20.30 -5.26
CA GLY A 252 -26.03 -21.12 -6.47
C GLY A 252 -24.65 -21.61 -6.90
N LEU A 253 -23.67 -21.65 -6.00
CA LEU A 253 -22.36 -22.21 -6.29
C LEU A 253 -22.47 -23.72 -6.61
N PRO A 254 -21.77 -24.21 -7.65
CA PRO A 254 -21.83 -25.61 -8.05
C PRO A 254 -21.21 -26.53 -6.98
N THR A 255 -21.87 -27.64 -6.68
CA THR A 255 -21.57 -28.51 -5.52
C THR A 255 -20.71 -29.73 -5.80
N GLU A 256 -20.70 -30.27 -7.02
CA GLU A 256 -20.34 -31.70 -7.18
C GLU A 256 -19.07 -32.01 -7.98
N GLN A 257 -18.35 -31.03 -8.54
CA GLN A 257 -17.18 -31.33 -9.39
C GLN A 257 -15.90 -30.54 -9.08
N SER A 258 -15.96 -29.44 -8.34
CA SER A 258 -14.82 -28.50 -8.23
C SER A 258 -14.15 -28.44 -6.84
N GLY A 259 -14.67 -29.17 -5.84
CA GLY A 259 -14.08 -29.18 -4.50
C GLY A 259 -14.07 -27.79 -3.82
N LEU A 260 -12.98 -27.47 -3.11
CA LEU A 260 -12.77 -26.15 -2.46
C LEU A 260 -12.21 -25.09 -3.43
N ASP A 261 -11.83 -25.48 -4.64
CA ASP A 261 -11.22 -24.60 -5.66
C ASP A 261 -12.28 -23.80 -6.41
N ARG A 262 -13.19 -23.17 -5.66
CA ARG A 262 -14.32 -22.38 -6.15
C ARG A 262 -14.22 -20.97 -5.61
N SER A 263 -13.15 -20.28 -5.99
CA SER A 263 -12.91 -18.91 -5.53
C SER A 263 -13.94 -17.94 -6.09
N VAL A 264 -14.48 -17.11 -5.21
CA VAL A 264 -15.37 -16.00 -5.51
C VAL A 264 -14.64 -14.71 -5.16
N LEU A 265 -14.34 -13.92 -6.19
CA LEU A 265 -13.78 -12.59 -6.06
C LEU A 265 -14.90 -11.62 -5.73
N ILE A 266 -14.86 -10.99 -4.56
CA ILE A 266 -15.69 -9.83 -4.25
C ILE A 266 -14.91 -8.56 -4.62
N THR A 267 -15.56 -7.65 -5.32
CA THR A 267 -15.02 -6.32 -5.62
C THR A 267 -15.92 -5.27 -5.01
N LEU A 268 -15.33 -4.42 -4.17
CA LEU A 268 -15.95 -3.23 -3.60
C LEU A 268 -15.51 -2.00 -4.38
N ARG A 269 -16.48 -1.18 -4.75
CA ARG A 269 -16.24 0.08 -5.45
C ARG A 269 -16.98 1.22 -4.76
N PHE A 270 -16.25 2.27 -4.42
CA PHE A 270 -16.81 3.46 -3.79
C PHE A 270 -17.18 4.49 -4.87
N ALA A 271 -18.47 4.61 -5.20
CA ALA A 271 -18.95 5.58 -6.20
C ALA A 271 -19.16 6.98 -5.58
N SER A 272 -19.08 8.03 -6.40
CA SER A 272 -19.32 9.40 -5.94
C SER A 272 -20.80 9.57 -5.59
N MET A 273 -21.04 9.94 -4.33
CA MET A 273 -22.34 10.17 -3.69
C MET A 273 -23.11 8.88 -3.35
N GLU A 274 -22.94 8.49 -2.08
CA GLU A 274 -23.82 7.67 -1.25
C GLU A 274 -23.96 6.17 -1.54
N ASN A 275 -23.33 5.63 -2.59
CA ASN A 275 -23.44 4.19 -2.89
C ASN A 275 -22.08 3.49 -3.00
N THR A 276 -21.81 2.58 -2.05
CA THR A 276 -20.79 1.53 -2.21
C THR A 276 -21.42 0.40 -3.01
N VAL A 277 -20.81 0.03 -4.13
CA VAL A 277 -21.26 -1.09 -4.97
C VAL A 277 -20.36 -2.29 -4.68
N ALA A 278 -20.97 -3.41 -4.33
CA ALA A 278 -20.30 -4.70 -4.22
C ALA A 278 -20.73 -5.55 -5.43
N THR A 279 -19.76 -6.12 -6.13
CA THR A 279 -20.00 -7.12 -7.19
C THR A 279 -19.21 -8.37 -6.86
N ALA A 280 -19.80 -9.55 -7.02
CA ALA A 280 -19.06 -10.79 -6.87
C ALA A 280 -18.93 -11.50 -8.22
N LYS A 281 -17.80 -12.15 -8.43
CA LYS A 281 -17.55 -12.92 -9.65
C LYS A 281 -16.95 -14.27 -9.29
N SER A 282 -17.53 -15.33 -9.84
CA SER A 282 -16.91 -16.64 -9.83
C SER A 282 -15.64 -16.60 -10.69
N GLU A 283 -14.48 -16.89 -10.09
CA GLU A 283 -13.21 -16.89 -10.84
C GLU A 283 -13.11 -18.08 -11.81
N HIS A 284 -13.94 -19.11 -11.59
CA HIS A 284 -14.00 -20.31 -12.43
C HIS A 284 -14.96 -20.17 -13.61
N SER A 285 -16.21 -19.77 -13.36
CA SER A 285 -17.26 -19.69 -14.40
C SER A 285 -17.36 -18.31 -15.05
N GLY A 286 -16.79 -17.28 -14.42
CA GLY A 286 -16.94 -15.89 -14.85
C GLY A 286 -18.33 -15.30 -14.59
N GLU A 287 -19.23 -16.06 -13.97
CA GLU A 287 -20.57 -15.62 -13.57
C GLU A 287 -20.47 -14.47 -12.56
N VAL A 288 -21.31 -13.45 -12.77
CA VAL A 288 -21.33 -12.23 -11.97
C VAL A 288 -22.63 -12.21 -11.17
N TYR A 289 -22.49 -11.92 -9.88
CA TYR A 289 -23.56 -11.82 -8.89
C TYR A 289 -23.64 -10.39 -8.37
#